data_AF-A0A5C4NSI3-F1
#
_entry.id   AF-A0A5C4NSI3-F1
#
_cell.length_a   1.000
_cell.length_b   1.000
_cell.length_c   1.000
_cell.angle_alpha   90.00
_cell.angle_beta   90.00
_cell.angle_gamma   90.00
#
_symmetry.space_group_name_H-M   'P 1'
#
loop_
_entity.id
_entity.type
_entity.pdbx_description
1 polymer ?
#
loop_
_entity_poly.entity_id
_entity_poly.type
_entity_poly.pdbx_seq_one_letter_code
_entity_poly.pdbx_strand_id
1 'polypeptide(L)'
;MSSTCFTGAVMPYIKVINGVMQEFNAAGVNTGKVSGIGLNAHAYLEHRSWSVTAPLAPDPKYPDYSTDLPYLAANGFKYLQVMLAPFKGKDGYWNWGEVVGEPKFASDNTLTDVNIKDSYWLAITALLDCALANGIGIIACPFWNPYAVPQLVGEAGAAGATKDEQAAAARVALVNPQSKTRRYMRAFAQAFAQHYSNHAGIAAWMAAQELMGVTGISLTATREIIQETAQLLRANDGLARMISSGNAGIAHTSPRQGSLQQYIAETLPFVNPDPVDCLCENLFPGNEYVSSALGDSADLPADFVSSSLAYLQVMQRAAHTLGKPYYLGSFCLSKKQELALQDTERQDNLHALLSAIRRTGVQLACYWDWNGGKPMEEDGLNLVETPAYSNGRKAVWDALRGEDATRPAPPTPCFGVTKTLQFQPGLMLTVPSSVRYESADFSLSYCIRQQAFSSTVGQAQAFVAHQADKKGWALFKQDIKTFLSMWNSVGTGVNSHGHGLQVDIANRWFRCTYTVKHDGSISLYVDDFLMYQSNKMTNPFVQAAGTPLVIGHPVHALEQGAPAWQLSDVILYDRVLTPKEVYDYGQYGIVNRPVGRWKLDGNLEDSSGFGNHASTPGQLVYVNVG
;
A
#
# COMPACT_ATOMS: atom_id res chain seq x y z
N MET A 1 5.84 24.25 -45.66
CA MET A 1 5.60 22.86 -46.11
C MET A 1 5.18 22.06 -44.89
N SER A 2 3.98 21.51 -44.94
CA SER A 2 3.35 20.77 -43.84
C SER A 2 4.06 19.44 -43.59
N SER A 3 4.12 19.04 -42.32
CA SER A 3 4.21 17.63 -41.94
C SER A 3 3.18 17.34 -40.84
N THR A 4 1.92 17.36 -41.25
CA THR A 4 0.84 16.62 -40.56
C THR A 4 0.99 15.15 -40.93
N CYS A 5 1.36 14.30 -39.96
CA CYS A 5 1.13 12.84 -39.97
C CYS A 5 1.34 12.27 -38.55
N PHE A 6 0.33 12.39 -37.69
CA PHE A 6 0.05 11.43 -36.62
C PHE A 6 -1.47 11.23 -36.58
N THR A 7 -1.98 10.54 -37.57
CA THR A 7 -3.34 9.97 -37.57
C THR A 7 -3.18 8.45 -37.52
N GLY A 8 -3.64 7.83 -36.43
CA GLY A 8 -3.76 6.38 -36.30
C GLY A 8 -3.72 5.97 -34.84
N ALA A 9 -4.87 5.87 -34.19
CA ALA A 9 -5.00 5.42 -32.82
C ALA A 9 -4.30 4.07 -32.62
N VAL A 10 -3.31 4.06 -31.72
CA VAL A 10 -2.68 2.85 -31.19
C VAL A 10 -2.92 2.96 -29.67
N MET A 11 -4.00 2.38 -29.12
CA MET A 11 -3.85 1.17 -28.31
C MET A 11 -5.18 0.60 -27.73
N PRO A 12 -5.51 -0.69 -27.94
CA PRO A 12 -6.66 -1.39 -27.37
C PRO A 12 -6.39 -2.36 -26.21
N TYR A 13 -5.30 -3.15 -26.17
CA TYR A 13 -5.19 -4.13 -25.08
C TYR A 13 -3.79 -4.57 -24.66
N ILE A 14 -3.70 -5.13 -23.45
CA ILE A 14 -2.45 -5.48 -22.76
C ILE A 14 -2.30 -7.00 -22.68
N LYS A 15 -1.10 -7.51 -22.93
CA LYS A 15 -0.69 -8.89 -22.63
C LYS A 15 0.54 -8.89 -21.74
N VAL A 16 0.73 -9.92 -20.92
CA VAL A 16 2.00 -10.12 -20.20
C VAL A 16 2.85 -11.12 -20.96
N ILE A 17 4.07 -10.70 -21.32
CA ILE A 17 5.04 -11.53 -22.03
C ILE A 17 6.36 -11.44 -21.28
N ASN A 18 6.88 -12.58 -20.82
CA ASN A 18 8.14 -12.68 -20.07
C ASN A 18 8.19 -11.71 -18.86
N GLY A 19 7.10 -11.64 -18.10
CA GLY A 19 6.98 -10.78 -16.92
C GLY A 19 6.87 -9.28 -17.21
N VAL A 20 6.54 -8.90 -18.45
CA VAL A 20 6.40 -7.50 -18.87
C VAL A 20 5.02 -7.27 -19.48
N MET A 21 4.32 -6.21 -19.07
CA MET A 21 3.10 -5.74 -19.73
C MET A 21 3.44 -5.14 -21.10
N GLN A 22 2.86 -5.71 -22.14
CA GLN A 22 3.06 -5.33 -23.54
C GLN A 22 1.73 -4.83 -24.10
N GLU A 23 1.83 -3.75 -24.85
CA GLU A 23 0.76 -3.07 -25.53
C GLU A 23 0.51 -3.71 -26.92
N PHE A 24 -0.73 -4.01 -27.27
CA PHE A 24 -1.15 -4.57 -28.56
C PHE A 24 -2.27 -3.74 -29.19
N ASN A 25 -2.12 -3.41 -30.48
CA ASN A 25 -3.15 -2.74 -31.30
C ASN A 25 -4.35 -3.64 -31.67
N ALA A 26 -5.38 -3.07 -32.32
CA ALA A 26 -6.63 -3.81 -32.59
C ALA A 26 -6.43 -4.91 -33.64
N ALA A 27 -5.36 -4.77 -34.44
CA ALA A 27 -4.89 -5.78 -35.38
C ALA A 27 -3.99 -6.85 -34.72
N GLY A 28 -3.76 -6.77 -33.40
CA GLY A 28 -2.92 -7.72 -32.66
C GLY A 28 -1.41 -7.51 -32.83
N VAL A 29 -0.97 -6.32 -33.26
CA VAL A 29 0.46 -5.97 -33.35
C VAL A 29 0.93 -5.43 -32.01
N ASN A 30 2.05 -5.96 -31.48
CA ASN A 30 2.71 -5.42 -30.29
C ASN A 30 3.30 -4.03 -30.61
N THR A 31 2.95 -3.03 -29.80
CA THR A 31 3.32 -1.62 -30.00
C THR A 31 4.29 -1.10 -28.94
N GLY A 32 4.69 -1.94 -27.99
CA GLY A 32 5.70 -1.62 -26.99
C GLY A 32 5.30 -2.04 -25.58
N LYS A 33 6.06 -1.55 -24.59
CA LYS A 33 5.77 -1.80 -23.18
C LYS A 33 4.70 -0.83 -22.69
N VAL A 34 3.83 -1.30 -21.81
CA VAL A 34 2.97 -0.41 -21.02
C VAL A 34 3.87 0.43 -20.13
N SER A 35 3.65 1.74 -20.15
CA SER A 35 4.31 2.72 -19.29
C SER A 35 3.41 3.94 -19.16
N GLY A 36 2.71 4.09 -18.04
CA GLY A 36 1.91 5.29 -17.85
C GLY A 36 1.07 5.33 -16.58
N ILE A 37 0.43 6.48 -16.42
CA ILE A 37 -0.60 6.70 -15.40
C ILE A 37 -1.96 6.50 -16.06
N GLY A 38 -2.75 5.60 -15.49
CA GLY A 38 -4.16 5.45 -15.77
C GLY A 38 -5.02 6.19 -14.74
N LEU A 39 -6.33 6.14 -14.93
CA LEU A 39 -7.30 6.69 -14.00
C LEU A 39 -8.27 5.57 -13.57
N ASN A 40 -8.84 5.68 -12.39
CA ASN A 40 -10.07 4.97 -12.06
C ASN A 40 -11.27 5.82 -12.50
N ALA A 41 -12.41 5.18 -12.73
CA ALA A 41 -13.70 5.85 -12.82
C ALA A 41 -14.82 4.92 -12.31
N HIS A 42 -15.20 5.16 -11.06
CA HIS A 42 -16.08 4.27 -10.33
C HIS A 42 -17.52 4.19 -10.88
N ALA A 43 -18.09 5.24 -11.49
CA ALA A 43 -19.55 5.33 -11.62
C ALA A 43 -20.13 5.76 -12.99
N TYR A 44 -19.35 5.68 -14.09
CA TYR A 44 -19.82 6.16 -15.41
C TYR A 44 -21.20 5.64 -15.82
N LEU A 45 -21.39 4.32 -15.75
CA LEU A 45 -22.64 3.71 -16.20
C LEU A 45 -23.78 3.89 -15.20
N GLU A 46 -23.48 4.00 -13.90
CA GLU A 46 -24.50 4.27 -12.89
C GLU A 46 -25.13 5.65 -13.07
N HIS A 47 -24.32 6.68 -13.36
CA HIS A 47 -24.82 8.04 -13.60
C HIS A 47 -25.72 8.14 -14.83
N ARG A 48 -25.49 7.28 -15.83
CA ARG A 48 -26.32 7.18 -17.03
C ARG A 48 -27.50 6.25 -16.89
N SER A 49 -27.71 5.68 -15.70
CA SER A 49 -28.74 4.67 -15.50
C SER A 49 -28.60 3.50 -16.49
N TRP A 50 -27.36 3.15 -16.83
CA TRP A 50 -27.03 2.05 -17.74
C TRP A 50 -27.67 2.19 -19.13
N SER A 51 -27.74 3.41 -19.64
CA SER A 51 -28.28 3.74 -20.97
C SER A 51 -27.21 3.72 -22.07
N VAL A 52 -27.59 3.20 -23.25
CA VAL A 52 -26.81 3.31 -24.50
C VAL A 52 -26.71 4.75 -25.00
N THR A 53 -27.77 5.53 -24.78
CA THR A 53 -27.88 6.91 -25.26
C THR A 53 -27.32 7.87 -24.22
N ALA A 54 -26.55 8.86 -24.66
CA ALA A 54 -26.01 9.88 -23.77
C ALA A 54 -27.16 10.68 -23.12
N PRO A 55 -27.00 11.16 -21.87
CA PRO A 55 -27.95 12.11 -21.30
C PRO A 55 -28.09 13.32 -22.23
N LEU A 56 -29.32 13.79 -22.45
CA LEU A 56 -29.58 14.96 -23.32
C LEU A 56 -28.88 16.23 -22.81
N ALA A 57 -28.68 16.31 -21.49
CA ALA A 57 -27.90 17.36 -20.82
C ALA A 57 -27.00 16.69 -19.77
N PRO A 58 -25.76 16.30 -20.13
CA PRO A 58 -24.85 15.66 -19.17
C PRO A 58 -24.48 16.65 -18.07
N ASP A 59 -24.46 16.19 -16.81
CA ASP A 59 -24.00 17.01 -15.70
C ASP A 59 -22.50 17.31 -15.89
N PRO A 60 -22.09 18.58 -16.01
CA PRO A 60 -20.68 18.91 -16.19
C PRO A 60 -19.81 18.49 -15.00
N LYS A 61 -20.39 18.26 -13.81
CA LYS A 61 -19.69 17.73 -12.63
C LYS A 61 -19.40 16.23 -12.72
N TYR A 62 -20.23 15.51 -13.46
CA TYR A 62 -20.13 14.06 -13.65
C TYR A 62 -20.24 13.78 -15.16
N PRO A 63 -19.24 14.22 -15.95
CA PRO A 63 -19.31 14.10 -17.39
C PRO A 63 -19.47 12.64 -17.80
N ASP A 64 -20.22 12.43 -18.87
CA ASP A 64 -20.37 11.14 -19.51
C ASP A 64 -19.08 10.74 -20.25
N TYR A 65 -18.78 9.44 -20.34
CA TYR A 65 -17.68 8.87 -21.11
C TYR A 65 -17.68 9.33 -22.58
N SER A 66 -18.85 9.60 -23.17
CA SER A 66 -18.95 10.14 -24.53
C SER A 66 -18.37 11.55 -24.67
N THR A 67 -18.27 12.28 -23.56
CA THR A 67 -17.78 13.65 -23.48
C THR A 67 -16.33 13.72 -23.01
N ASP A 68 -15.96 12.97 -21.97
CA ASP A 68 -14.63 13.09 -21.36
C ASP A 68 -13.58 12.15 -21.93
N LEU A 69 -13.92 10.97 -22.50
CA LEU A 69 -12.91 10.08 -23.10
C LEU A 69 -12.10 10.76 -24.22
N PRO A 70 -12.69 11.52 -25.17
CA PRO A 70 -11.90 12.29 -26.14
C PRO A 70 -10.96 13.31 -25.47
N TYR A 71 -11.43 13.95 -24.40
CA TYR A 71 -10.66 14.94 -23.66
C TYR A 71 -9.51 14.30 -22.85
N LEU A 72 -9.75 13.16 -22.20
CA LEU A 72 -8.74 12.35 -21.51
C LEU A 72 -7.64 11.90 -22.50
N ALA A 73 -8.05 11.37 -23.66
CA ALA A 73 -7.14 10.95 -24.71
C ALA A 73 -6.29 12.12 -25.24
N ALA A 74 -6.91 13.28 -25.49
CA ALA A 74 -6.19 14.49 -25.91
C ALA A 74 -5.19 15.00 -24.85
N ASN A 75 -5.40 14.63 -23.58
CA ASN A 75 -4.52 14.96 -22.46
C ASN A 75 -3.55 13.82 -22.10
N GLY A 76 -3.42 12.79 -22.94
CA GLY A 76 -2.39 11.75 -22.83
C GLY A 76 -2.75 10.55 -21.96
N PHE A 77 -3.97 10.47 -21.43
CA PHE A 77 -4.44 9.28 -20.71
C PHE A 77 -4.85 8.18 -21.68
N LYS A 78 -4.45 6.94 -21.37
CA LYS A 78 -4.70 5.76 -22.21
C LYS A 78 -5.50 4.67 -21.52
N TYR A 79 -5.54 4.65 -20.18
CA TYR A 79 -6.11 3.56 -19.41
C TYR A 79 -7.09 4.07 -18.37
N LEU A 80 -8.20 3.37 -18.28
CA LEU A 80 -9.27 3.68 -17.35
C LEU A 80 -9.77 2.40 -16.71
N GLN A 81 -9.67 2.28 -15.40
CA GLN A 81 -10.29 1.21 -14.64
C GLN A 81 -11.75 1.56 -14.36
N VAL A 82 -12.67 0.72 -14.85
CA VAL A 82 -14.11 1.02 -14.81
C VAL A 82 -14.89 -0.14 -14.18
N MET A 83 -15.86 0.23 -13.37
CA MET A 83 -16.89 -0.68 -12.86
C MET A 83 -17.86 -1.07 -13.98
N LEU A 84 -17.87 -2.34 -14.36
CA LEU A 84 -18.72 -2.85 -15.45
C LEU A 84 -20.02 -3.50 -14.97
N ALA A 85 -20.27 -3.54 -13.65
CA ALA A 85 -21.51 -4.04 -13.08
C ALA A 85 -21.97 -3.13 -11.92
N PRO A 86 -23.26 -3.07 -11.58
CA PRO A 86 -23.74 -2.20 -10.51
C PRO A 86 -23.04 -2.41 -9.18
N PHE A 87 -22.82 -1.31 -8.47
CA PHE A 87 -22.25 -1.34 -7.13
C PHE A 87 -23.17 -2.03 -6.14
N LYS A 88 -24.50 -1.99 -6.35
CA LYS A 88 -25.52 -2.54 -5.45
C LYS A 88 -26.14 -3.82 -5.98
N GLY A 89 -26.40 -4.78 -5.09
CA GLY A 89 -27.02 -6.06 -5.43
C GLY A 89 -28.53 -5.99 -5.65
N LYS A 90 -29.28 -5.62 -4.60
CA LYS A 90 -30.75 -5.53 -4.61
C LYS A 90 -31.31 -4.24 -4.02
N ASP A 91 -30.61 -3.65 -3.07
CA ASP A 91 -31.12 -2.49 -2.36
C ASP A 91 -30.85 -1.19 -3.12
N GLY A 92 -31.86 -0.33 -3.26
CA GLY A 92 -31.75 0.99 -3.89
C GLY A 92 -31.90 0.99 -5.41
N TYR A 93 -31.82 2.20 -5.99
CA TYR A 93 -31.94 2.43 -7.44
C TYR A 93 -30.75 1.84 -8.23
N TRP A 94 -31.04 1.34 -9.44
CA TRP A 94 -30.05 0.83 -10.39
C TRP A 94 -29.23 -0.34 -9.84
N ASN A 95 -29.90 -1.23 -9.12
CA ASN A 95 -29.30 -2.44 -8.57
C ASN A 95 -29.12 -3.52 -9.65
N TRP A 96 -28.36 -4.57 -9.30
CA TRP A 96 -28.01 -5.66 -10.21
C TRP A 96 -29.23 -6.33 -10.88
N GLY A 97 -30.30 -6.60 -10.14
CA GLY A 97 -31.51 -7.23 -10.70
C GLY A 97 -32.23 -6.34 -11.72
N GLU A 98 -32.28 -5.03 -11.46
CA GLU A 98 -32.87 -4.03 -12.35
C GLU A 98 -32.02 -3.82 -13.62
N VAL A 99 -30.69 -3.76 -13.48
CA VAL A 99 -29.79 -3.37 -14.56
C VAL A 99 -29.33 -4.57 -15.37
N VAL A 100 -28.68 -5.52 -14.69
CA VAL A 100 -28.06 -6.69 -15.34
C VAL A 100 -29.12 -7.76 -15.56
N GLY A 101 -29.98 -7.99 -14.56
CA GLY A 101 -30.98 -9.05 -14.56
C GLY A 101 -30.86 -9.98 -13.35
N GLU A 102 -31.96 -10.64 -13.00
CA GLU A 102 -32.02 -11.55 -11.86
C GLU A 102 -31.78 -13.00 -12.28
N PRO A 103 -30.73 -13.67 -11.79
CA PRO A 103 -30.50 -15.08 -12.10
C PRO A 103 -31.60 -15.99 -11.55
N LYS A 104 -31.84 -17.11 -12.23
CA LYS A 104 -32.79 -18.14 -11.80
C LYS A 104 -32.05 -19.37 -11.29
N PHE A 105 -32.54 -19.90 -10.18
CA PHE A 105 -32.01 -21.10 -9.55
C PHE A 105 -33.12 -22.14 -9.37
N ALA A 106 -32.75 -23.42 -9.52
CA ALA A 106 -33.58 -24.54 -9.10
C ALA A 106 -33.59 -24.66 -7.56
N SER A 107 -34.44 -25.56 -7.04
CA SER A 107 -34.61 -25.79 -5.59
C SER A 107 -33.35 -26.31 -4.90
N ASP A 108 -32.43 -26.92 -5.64
CA ASP A 108 -31.13 -27.41 -5.17
C ASP A 108 -30.00 -26.36 -5.29
N ASN A 109 -30.35 -25.10 -5.56
CA ASN A 109 -29.43 -23.99 -5.86
C ASN A 109 -28.64 -24.13 -7.17
N THR A 110 -28.97 -25.07 -8.04
CA THR A 110 -28.39 -25.12 -9.39
C THR A 110 -28.82 -23.87 -10.16
N LEU A 111 -27.87 -23.13 -10.73
CA LEU A 111 -28.15 -21.99 -11.60
C LEU A 111 -28.72 -22.49 -12.93
N THR A 112 -29.95 -22.12 -13.24
CA THR A 112 -30.64 -22.56 -14.47
C THR A 112 -30.61 -21.50 -15.57
N ASP A 113 -30.43 -20.23 -15.20
CA ASP A 113 -30.42 -19.11 -16.14
C ASP A 113 -29.67 -17.93 -15.51
N VAL A 114 -28.69 -17.37 -16.22
CA VAL A 114 -27.97 -16.15 -15.79
C VAL A 114 -28.86 -14.91 -15.98
N ASN A 115 -29.77 -14.96 -16.96
CA ASN A 115 -30.82 -13.98 -17.22
C ASN A 115 -30.32 -12.53 -17.38
N ILE A 116 -29.23 -12.34 -18.13
CA ILE A 116 -28.66 -11.01 -18.39
C ILE A 116 -29.47 -10.30 -19.49
N LYS A 117 -29.85 -9.05 -19.24
CA LYS A 117 -30.66 -8.23 -20.15
C LYS A 117 -29.84 -7.72 -21.33
N ASP A 118 -30.46 -7.70 -22.51
CA ASP A 118 -29.86 -7.10 -23.72
C ASP A 118 -29.49 -5.62 -23.54
N SER A 119 -30.29 -4.87 -22.79
CA SER A 119 -30.03 -3.46 -22.51
C SER A 119 -28.71 -3.24 -21.77
N TYR A 120 -28.32 -4.15 -20.87
CA TYR A 120 -27.05 -4.10 -20.17
C TYR A 120 -25.87 -4.33 -21.14
N TRP A 121 -25.97 -5.36 -21.99
CA TRP A 121 -24.95 -5.62 -23.01
C TRP A 121 -24.76 -4.42 -23.93
N LEU A 122 -25.86 -3.83 -24.43
CA LEU A 122 -25.78 -2.68 -25.31
C LEU A 122 -25.11 -1.47 -24.62
N ALA A 123 -25.42 -1.20 -23.35
CA ALA A 123 -24.86 -0.06 -22.62
C ALA A 123 -23.35 -0.21 -22.38
N ILE A 124 -22.90 -1.42 -22.02
CA ILE A 124 -21.47 -1.75 -21.88
C ILE A 124 -20.78 -1.64 -23.23
N THR A 125 -21.36 -2.21 -24.29
CA THR A 125 -20.80 -2.11 -25.65
C THR A 125 -20.64 -0.66 -26.09
N ALA A 126 -21.61 0.22 -25.82
CA ALA A 126 -21.51 1.64 -26.13
C ALA A 126 -20.33 2.34 -25.41
N LEU A 127 -20.05 1.98 -24.15
CA LEU A 127 -18.86 2.44 -23.42
C LEU A 127 -17.58 1.94 -24.09
N LEU A 128 -17.50 0.64 -24.37
CA LEU A 128 -16.29 0.02 -24.90
C LEU A 128 -15.98 0.47 -26.34
N ASP A 129 -17.00 0.66 -27.17
CA ASP A 129 -16.87 1.22 -28.52
C ASP A 129 -16.38 2.67 -28.47
N CYS A 130 -16.91 3.48 -27.54
CA CYS A 130 -16.46 4.85 -27.35
C CYS A 130 -15.00 4.90 -26.88
N ALA A 131 -14.62 4.04 -25.92
CA ALA A 131 -13.25 3.92 -25.46
C ALA A 131 -12.29 3.52 -26.59
N LEU A 132 -12.66 2.50 -27.37
CA LEU A 132 -11.90 2.04 -28.53
C LEU A 132 -11.72 3.14 -29.58
N ALA A 133 -12.78 3.88 -29.91
CA ALA A 133 -12.75 4.97 -30.88
C ALA A 133 -11.81 6.12 -30.47
N ASN A 134 -11.59 6.30 -29.16
CA ASN A 134 -10.71 7.33 -28.60
C ASN A 134 -9.33 6.80 -28.17
N GLY A 135 -9.02 5.52 -28.44
CA GLY A 135 -7.74 4.92 -28.07
C GLY A 135 -7.54 4.78 -26.55
N ILE A 136 -8.63 4.65 -25.80
CA ILE A 136 -8.62 4.39 -24.36
C ILE A 136 -8.93 2.91 -24.13
N GLY A 137 -8.06 2.25 -23.35
CA GLY A 137 -8.22 0.88 -22.92
C GLY A 137 -8.93 0.78 -21.56
N ILE A 138 -10.03 0.04 -21.50
CA ILE A 138 -10.76 -0.20 -20.26
C ILE A 138 -10.16 -1.38 -19.49
N ILE A 139 -9.80 -1.17 -18.24
CA ILE A 139 -9.47 -2.24 -17.28
C ILE A 139 -10.79 -2.65 -16.64
N ALA A 140 -11.30 -3.79 -17.08
CA ALA A 140 -12.64 -4.28 -16.80
C ALA A 140 -12.71 -4.98 -15.45
N CYS A 141 -13.49 -4.42 -14.51
CA CYS A 141 -13.76 -5.05 -13.22
C CYS A 141 -15.25 -5.47 -13.12
N PRO A 142 -15.57 -6.77 -13.31
CA PRO A 142 -16.93 -7.29 -13.24
C PRO A 142 -17.44 -7.40 -11.79
N PHE A 143 -16.55 -7.54 -10.81
CA PHE A 143 -16.90 -7.65 -9.39
C PHE A 143 -16.23 -6.54 -8.59
N TRP A 144 -16.80 -5.34 -8.68
CA TRP A 144 -16.29 -4.17 -7.99
C TRP A 144 -16.63 -4.16 -6.49
N ASN A 145 -17.90 -4.41 -6.16
CA ASN A 145 -18.35 -4.57 -4.78
C ASN A 145 -18.59 -6.05 -4.47
N PRO A 146 -17.75 -6.69 -3.63
CA PRO A 146 -17.89 -8.10 -3.28
C PRO A 146 -19.22 -8.50 -2.64
N TYR A 147 -19.94 -7.55 -2.04
CA TYR A 147 -21.22 -7.81 -1.37
C TYR A 147 -22.44 -7.74 -2.30
N ALA A 148 -22.30 -7.22 -3.52
CA ALA A 148 -23.42 -7.04 -4.43
C ALA A 148 -24.05 -8.37 -4.87
N VAL A 149 -23.24 -9.36 -5.22
CA VAL A 149 -23.75 -10.67 -5.68
C VAL A 149 -24.47 -11.44 -4.56
N PRO A 150 -23.91 -11.59 -3.34
CA PRO A 150 -24.65 -12.17 -2.22
C PRO A 150 -26.02 -11.54 -1.98
N GLN A 151 -26.11 -10.20 -2.07
CA GLN A 151 -27.39 -9.51 -1.96
C GLN A 151 -28.34 -9.88 -3.10
N LEU A 152 -27.88 -9.83 -4.35
CA LEU A 152 -28.67 -10.16 -5.53
C LEU A 152 -29.33 -11.54 -5.41
N VAL A 153 -28.56 -12.56 -5.02
CA VAL A 153 -29.05 -13.95 -4.98
C VAL A 153 -29.78 -14.30 -3.68
N GLY A 154 -29.94 -13.32 -2.77
CA GLY A 154 -30.65 -13.50 -1.50
C GLY A 154 -29.85 -14.26 -0.43
N GLU A 155 -28.53 -14.22 -0.48
CA GLU A 155 -27.62 -14.86 0.47
C GLU A 155 -26.89 -13.86 1.39
N ALA A 156 -27.23 -12.57 1.33
CA ALA A 156 -26.76 -11.53 2.25
C ALA A 156 -27.69 -11.33 3.47
N GLY A 157 -28.32 -12.39 3.97
CA GLY A 157 -29.22 -12.33 5.13
C GLY A 157 -30.69 -12.07 4.77
N ALA A 158 -31.56 -12.17 5.79
CA ALA A 158 -32.99 -11.96 5.64
C ALA A 158 -33.34 -10.48 5.37
N ALA A 159 -34.51 -10.24 4.78
CA ALA A 159 -35.02 -8.88 4.63
C ALA A 159 -35.12 -8.18 6.00
N GLY A 160 -34.57 -6.96 6.11
CA GLY A 160 -34.52 -6.20 7.35
C GLY A 160 -33.34 -6.50 8.27
N ALA A 161 -32.42 -7.40 7.89
CA ALA A 161 -31.18 -7.63 8.62
C ALA A 161 -30.33 -6.35 8.72
N THR A 162 -29.62 -6.19 9.83
CA THR A 162 -28.65 -5.11 10.02
C THR A 162 -27.47 -5.27 9.05
N LYS A 163 -26.72 -4.18 8.79
CA LYS A 163 -25.55 -4.22 7.89
C LYS A 163 -24.53 -5.29 8.30
N ASP A 164 -24.31 -5.48 9.60
CA ASP A 164 -23.34 -6.46 10.12
C ASP A 164 -23.82 -7.90 9.92
N GLU A 165 -25.11 -8.17 10.12
CA GLU A 165 -25.73 -9.47 9.83
C GLU A 165 -25.69 -9.77 8.33
N GLN A 166 -25.97 -8.77 7.49
CA GLN A 166 -25.88 -8.92 6.04
C GLN A 166 -24.44 -9.25 5.59
N ALA A 167 -23.46 -8.53 6.12
CA ALA A 167 -22.05 -8.78 5.84
C ALA A 167 -21.61 -10.18 6.33
N ALA A 168 -22.08 -10.62 7.50
CA ALA A 168 -21.78 -11.96 8.03
C ALA A 168 -22.37 -13.07 7.15
N ALA A 169 -23.62 -12.95 6.72
CA ALA A 169 -24.25 -13.92 5.82
C ALA A 169 -23.57 -13.94 4.44
N ALA A 170 -23.24 -12.77 3.89
CA ALA A 170 -22.54 -12.66 2.62
C ALA A 170 -21.15 -13.31 2.65
N ARG A 171 -20.39 -13.15 3.75
CA ARG A 171 -19.12 -13.87 3.95
C ARG A 171 -19.28 -15.39 3.87
N VAL A 172 -20.31 -15.94 4.54
CA VAL A 172 -20.59 -17.38 4.51
C VAL A 172 -20.90 -17.85 3.08
N ALA A 173 -21.68 -17.07 2.34
CA ALA A 173 -22.02 -17.36 0.95
C ALA A 173 -20.80 -17.33 0.02
N LEU A 174 -19.92 -16.33 0.17
CA LEU A 174 -18.69 -16.20 -0.62
C LEU A 174 -17.71 -17.36 -0.38
N VAL A 175 -17.56 -17.80 0.86
CA VAL A 175 -16.64 -18.89 1.23
C VAL A 175 -17.15 -20.26 0.74
N ASN A 176 -18.47 -20.45 0.63
CA ASN A 176 -19.04 -21.72 0.18
C ASN A 176 -19.06 -21.84 -1.36
N PRO A 177 -18.26 -22.72 -2.00
CA PRO A 177 -18.20 -22.83 -3.46
C PRO A 177 -19.52 -23.30 -4.10
N GLN A 178 -20.42 -23.90 -3.34
CA GLN A 178 -21.71 -24.41 -3.80
C GLN A 178 -22.87 -23.42 -3.62
N SER A 179 -22.64 -22.25 -3.02
CA SER A 179 -23.64 -21.20 -2.82
C SER A 179 -24.17 -20.66 -4.15
N LYS A 180 -25.36 -20.04 -4.13
CA LYS A 180 -25.88 -19.32 -5.29
C LYS A 180 -24.93 -18.21 -5.73
N THR A 181 -24.32 -17.54 -4.76
CA THR A 181 -23.32 -16.47 -4.96
C THR A 181 -22.18 -16.97 -5.83
N ARG A 182 -21.51 -18.05 -5.42
CA ARG A 182 -20.34 -18.58 -6.13
C ARG A 182 -20.71 -19.17 -7.49
N ARG A 183 -21.88 -19.81 -7.61
CA ARG A 183 -22.39 -20.30 -8.89
C ARG A 183 -22.66 -19.15 -9.88
N TYR A 184 -23.30 -18.08 -9.42
CA TYR A 184 -23.58 -16.93 -10.26
C TYR A 184 -22.32 -16.15 -10.64
N MET A 185 -21.39 -15.90 -9.71
CA MET A 185 -20.12 -15.24 -10.03
C MET A 185 -19.39 -15.96 -11.16
N ARG A 186 -19.29 -17.30 -11.10
CA ARG A 186 -18.68 -18.10 -12.17
C ARG A 186 -19.42 -17.93 -13.50
N ALA A 187 -20.74 -18.11 -13.49
CA ALA A 187 -21.53 -18.03 -14.72
C ALA A 187 -21.53 -16.63 -15.34
N PHE A 188 -21.57 -15.58 -14.53
CA PHE A 188 -21.49 -14.19 -14.98
C PHE A 188 -20.11 -13.88 -15.57
N ALA A 189 -19.01 -14.23 -14.87
CA ALA A 189 -17.66 -14.01 -15.39
C ALA A 189 -17.43 -14.71 -16.72
N GLN A 190 -17.91 -15.96 -16.84
CA GLN A 190 -17.88 -16.70 -18.10
C GLN A 190 -18.69 -16.00 -19.19
N ALA A 191 -19.97 -15.69 -18.95
CA ALA A 191 -20.84 -15.06 -19.94
C ALA A 191 -20.28 -13.70 -20.41
N PHE A 192 -19.79 -12.89 -19.47
CA PHE A 192 -19.21 -11.57 -19.76
C PHE A 192 -17.94 -11.68 -20.61
N ALA A 193 -16.99 -12.55 -20.23
CA ALA A 193 -15.77 -12.76 -21.01
C ALA A 193 -16.07 -13.35 -22.40
N GLN A 194 -17.01 -14.28 -22.52
CA GLN A 194 -17.43 -14.84 -23.81
C GLN A 194 -18.01 -13.77 -24.73
N HIS A 195 -18.91 -12.93 -24.20
CA HIS A 195 -19.57 -11.88 -24.98
C HIS A 195 -18.57 -10.86 -25.52
N TYR A 196 -17.58 -10.47 -24.71
CA TYR A 196 -16.52 -9.50 -25.08
C TYR A 196 -15.18 -10.14 -25.42
N SER A 197 -15.18 -11.41 -25.84
CA SER A 197 -13.98 -12.23 -26.04
C SER A 197 -12.94 -11.57 -26.95
N ASN A 198 -13.39 -10.88 -28.01
CA ASN A 198 -12.54 -10.19 -28.99
C ASN A 198 -12.70 -8.67 -28.97
N HIS A 199 -13.41 -8.11 -28.00
CA HIS A 199 -13.68 -6.67 -27.97
C HIS A 199 -12.44 -5.91 -27.50
N ALA A 200 -11.77 -5.23 -28.44
CA ALA A 200 -10.51 -4.53 -28.22
C ALA A 200 -10.62 -3.30 -27.29
N GLY A 201 -11.82 -2.78 -27.03
CA GLY A 201 -12.03 -1.71 -26.03
C GLY A 201 -11.73 -2.12 -24.57
N ILE A 202 -11.70 -3.42 -24.26
CA ILE A 202 -11.24 -3.91 -22.95
C ILE A 202 -9.75 -4.23 -23.07
N ALA A 203 -8.93 -3.49 -22.33
CA ALA A 203 -7.49 -3.62 -22.34
C ALA A 203 -6.95 -4.72 -21.42
N ALA A 204 -7.60 -4.91 -20.27
CA ALA A 204 -7.24 -5.90 -19.29
C ALA A 204 -8.44 -6.27 -18.44
N TRP A 205 -8.34 -7.38 -17.74
CA TRP A 205 -9.33 -7.85 -16.78
C TRP A 205 -8.85 -7.67 -15.35
N MET A 206 -9.81 -7.49 -14.46
CA MET A 206 -9.62 -7.55 -13.03
C MET A 206 -10.53 -8.65 -12.47
N ALA A 207 -9.97 -9.62 -11.76
CA ALA A 207 -10.75 -10.75 -11.25
C ALA A 207 -11.80 -10.31 -10.23
N ALA A 208 -11.42 -9.54 -9.22
CA ALA A 208 -12.33 -8.92 -8.24
C ALA A 208 -11.63 -7.77 -7.52
N GLN A 209 -12.33 -6.68 -7.21
CA GLN A 209 -11.73 -5.56 -6.47
C GLN A 209 -11.80 -5.80 -4.95
N GLU A 210 -10.67 -5.65 -4.26
CA GLU A 210 -10.55 -5.58 -2.78
C GLU A 210 -11.30 -6.67 -2.01
N LEU A 211 -11.33 -7.87 -2.57
CA LEU A 211 -12.18 -8.96 -2.08
C LEU A 211 -11.96 -9.24 -0.59
N MET A 212 -10.71 -9.36 -0.13
CA MET A 212 -10.42 -9.64 1.28
C MET A 212 -10.62 -8.42 2.16
N GLY A 213 -10.20 -7.24 1.71
CA GLY A 213 -10.23 -6.02 2.51
C GLY A 213 -11.63 -5.56 2.82
N VAL A 214 -12.53 -5.69 1.84
CA VAL A 214 -13.93 -5.34 1.98
C VAL A 214 -14.70 -6.42 2.75
N THR A 215 -14.38 -7.70 2.54
CA THR A 215 -15.20 -8.80 3.09
C THR A 215 -14.72 -9.37 4.41
N GLY A 216 -13.41 -9.39 4.66
CA GLY A 216 -12.78 -10.09 5.77
C GLY A 216 -12.78 -11.62 5.67
N ILE A 217 -13.00 -12.20 4.49
CA ILE A 217 -12.89 -13.66 4.28
C ILE A 217 -11.43 -14.13 4.35
N SER A 218 -11.22 -15.42 4.61
CA SER A 218 -9.85 -15.99 4.72
C SER A 218 -9.03 -15.85 3.44
N LEU A 219 -7.70 -15.79 3.57
CA LEU A 219 -6.75 -15.81 2.44
C LEU A 219 -7.04 -16.95 1.45
N THR A 220 -7.34 -18.15 1.94
CA THR A 220 -7.66 -19.32 1.09
C THR A 220 -8.90 -19.09 0.25
N ALA A 221 -9.99 -18.61 0.85
CA ALA A 221 -11.23 -18.32 0.13
C ALA A 221 -11.02 -17.19 -0.90
N THR A 222 -10.28 -16.14 -0.54
CA THR A 222 -9.90 -15.05 -1.45
C THR A 222 -9.15 -15.59 -2.67
N ARG A 223 -8.11 -16.41 -2.44
CA ARG A 223 -7.34 -17.05 -3.52
C ARG A 223 -8.24 -17.89 -4.43
N GLU A 224 -9.11 -18.72 -3.87
CA GLU A 224 -10.01 -19.58 -4.64
C GLU A 224 -10.96 -18.79 -5.53
N ILE A 225 -11.57 -17.71 -5.02
CA ILE A 225 -12.47 -16.85 -5.80
C ILE A 225 -11.72 -16.16 -6.94
N ILE A 226 -10.54 -15.58 -6.65
CA ILE A 226 -9.69 -14.92 -7.64
C ILE A 226 -9.28 -15.93 -8.72
N GLN A 227 -8.82 -17.11 -8.32
CA GLN A 227 -8.37 -18.15 -9.24
C GLN A 227 -9.51 -18.63 -10.15
N GLU A 228 -10.67 -18.97 -9.58
CA GLU A 228 -11.84 -19.40 -10.35
C GLU A 228 -12.28 -18.34 -11.37
N THR A 229 -12.36 -17.09 -10.93
CA THR A 229 -12.76 -15.97 -11.80
C THR A 229 -11.74 -15.76 -12.90
N ALA A 230 -10.44 -15.69 -12.57
CA ALA A 230 -9.36 -15.52 -13.54
C ALA A 230 -9.30 -16.67 -14.56
N GLN A 231 -9.54 -17.91 -14.13
CA GLN A 231 -9.60 -19.06 -15.03
C GLN A 231 -10.75 -18.93 -16.04
N LEU A 232 -11.93 -18.50 -15.60
CA LEU A 232 -13.08 -18.31 -16.46
C LEU A 232 -12.88 -17.13 -17.42
N LEU A 233 -12.30 -16.02 -16.96
CA LEU A 233 -11.90 -14.91 -17.82
C LEU A 233 -10.90 -15.39 -18.89
N ARG A 234 -9.81 -16.06 -18.48
CA ARG A 234 -8.77 -16.57 -19.39
C ARG A 234 -9.32 -17.55 -20.42
N ALA A 235 -10.16 -18.50 -20.01
CA ALA A 235 -10.70 -19.54 -20.89
C ALA A 235 -11.64 -18.99 -21.97
N ASN A 236 -12.18 -17.79 -21.77
CA ASN A 236 -13.17 -17.18 -22.65
C ASN A 236 -12.69 -15.87 -23.30
N ASP A 237 -11.45 -15.47 -23.05
CA ASP A 237 -10.84 -14.28 -23.62
C ASP A 237 -10.03 -14.62 -24.88
N GLY A 238 -10.64 -14.36 -26.05
CA GLY A 238 -10.03 -14.62 -27.36
C GLY A 238 -8.76 -13.80 -27.63
N LEU A 239 -8.57 -12.69 -26.92
CA LEU A 239 -7.38 -11.84 -27.04
C LEU A 239 -6.28 -12.19 -26.04
N ALA A 240 -6.51 -13.10 -25.09
CA ALA A 240 -5.55 -13.48 -24.05
C ALA A 240 -4.92 -12.28 -23.32
N ARG A 241 -5.76 -11.34 -22.87
CA ARG A 241 -5.37 -10.09 -22.21
C ARG A 241 -4.82 -10.32 -20.80
N MET A 242 -4.14 -9.32 -20.27
CA MET A 242 -3.70 -9.29 -18.87
C MET A 242 -4.89 -9.46 -17.93
N ILE A 243 -4.73 -10.27 -16.89
CA ILE A 243 -5.66 -10.45 -15.78
C ILE A 243 -4.94 -10.04 -14.49
N SER A 244 -5.49 -9.05 -13.78
CA SER A 244 -5.05 -8.69 -12.44
C SER A 244 -5.94 -9.38 -11.39
N SER A 245 -5.41 -9.54 -10.18
CA SER A 245 -6.18 -10.01 -9.02
C SER A 245 -7.18 -8.97 -8.52
N GLY A 246 -6.99 -7.68 -8.87
CA GLY A 246 -7.82 -6.55 -8.45
C GLY A 246 -7.54 -6.01 -7.06
N ASN A 247 -6.29 -6.19 -6.60
CA ASN A 247 -5.87 -5.86 -5.23
C ASN A 247 -6.65 -6.74 -4.26
N ALA A 248 -6.04 -7.82 -3.76
CA ALA A 248 -6.72 -8.68 -2.78
C ALA A 248 -7.20 -7.88 -1.55
N GLY A 249 -6.63 -6.68 -1.33
CA GLY A 249 -7.06 -5.73 -0.30
C GLY A 249 -6.68 -6.30 1.05
N ILE A 250 -5.40 -6.58 1.27
CA ILE A 250 -5.00 -7.19 2.54
C ILE A 250 -5.29 -6.19 3.66
N ALA A 251 -6.07 -6.64 4.64
CA ALA A 251 -6.72 -5.76 5.59
C ALA A 251 -5.72 -5.22 6.61
N HIS A 252 -5.59 -3.89 6.67
CA HIS A 252 -4.76 -3.21 7.66
C HIS A 252 -5.19 -3.55 9.10
N THR A 253 -4.38 -4.33 9.79
CA THR A 253 -4.48 -4.54 11.25
C THR A 253 -3.42 -3.71 11.96
N SER A 254 -3.83 -2.94 12.98
CA SER A 254 -2.91 -2.32 13.94
C SER A 254 -3.08 -2.97 15.32
N PRO A 255 -2.04 -3.58 15.91
CA PRO A 255 -0.69 -3.76 15.36
C PRO A 255 -0.65 -4.72 14.16
N ARG A 256 0.37 -4.57 13.30
CA ARG A 256 0.56 -5.41 12.10
C ARG A 256 0.68 -6.89 12.46
N GLN A 257 0.05 -7.77 11.68
CA GLN A 257 0.03 -9.23 11.88
C GLN A 257 1.15 -10.00 11.15
N GLY A 258 2.06 -9.29 10.46
CA GLY A 258 3.16 -9.87 9.67
C GLY A 258 4.20 -8.82 9.27
N SER A 259 5.41 -9.25 8.88
CA SER A 259 6.38 -8.34 8.25
C SER A 259 6.15 -8.22 6.75
N LEU A 260 6.66 -7.14 6.16
CA LEU A 260 6.66 -6.95 4.70
C LEU A 260 7.31 -8.14 3.96
N GLN A 261 8.32 -8.78 4.55
CA GLN A 261 8.93 -9.97 3.95
C GLN A 261 7.99 -11.18 3.96
N GLN A 262 7.29 -11.43 5.06
CA GLN A 262 6.29 -12.49 5.13
C GLN A 262 5.20 -12.26 4.08
N TYR A 263 4.71 -11.02 4.00
CA TYR A 263 3.74 -10.61 2.99
C TYR A 263 4.22 -10.91 1.57
N ILE A 264 5.47 -10.59 1.24
CA ILE A 264 6.04 -10.81 -0.09
C ILE A 264 6.33 -12.27 -0.40
N ALA A 265 6.81 -13.02 0.58
CA ALA A 265 7.24 -14.40 0.39
C ALA A 265 6.09 -15.39 0.45
N GLU A 266 5.03 -15.09 1.21
CA GLU A 266 3.94 -16.02 1.51
C GLU A 266 2.61 -15.51 0.94
N THR A 267 2.22 -14.28 1.27
CA THR A 267 0.87 -13.80 0.99
C THR A 267 0.69 -13.37 -0.47
N LEU A 268 1.57 -12.52 -0.99
CA LEU A 268 1.51 -12.03 -2.37
C LEU A 268 1.49 -13.15 -3.41
N PRO A 269 2.37 -14.16 -3.37
CA PRO A 269 2.34 -15.26 -4.32
C PRO A 269 1.05 -16.07 -4.21
N PHE A 270 0.53 -16.22 -2.99
CA PHE A 270 -0.67 -17.01 -2.72
C PHE A 270 -1.94 -16.35 -3.27
N VAL A 271 -2.10 -15.03 -3.13
CA VAL A 271 -3.30 -14.29 -3.59
C VAL A 271 -3.22 -13.84 -5.05
N ASN A 272 -2.10 -14.09 -5.74
CA ASN A 272 -1.94 -13.88 -7.19
C ASN A 272 -1.70 -15.21 -7.93
N PRO A 273 -2.61 -16.20 -7.81
CA PRO A 273 -2.46 -17.52 -8.41
C PRO A 273 -2.59 -17.46 -9.92
N ASP A 274 -2.03 -18.44 -10.64
CA ASP A 274 -2.28 -18.55 -12.08
C ASP A 274 -3.78 -18.81 -12.36
N PRO A 275 -4.37 -18.17 -13.40
CA PRO A 275 -3.73 -17.41 -14.48
C PRO A 275 -3.70 -15.87 -14.27
N VAL A 276 -3.65 -15.37 -13.03
CA VAL A 276 -3.40 -13.93 -12.79
C VAL A 276 -2.01 -13.56 -13.29
N ASP A 277 -1.90 -12.57 -14.17
CA ASP A 277 -0.65 -12.27 -14.87
C ASP A 277 0.23 -11.24 -14.15
N CYS A 278 -0.34 -10.38 -13.30
CA CYS A 278 0.37 -9.30 -12.63
C CYS A 278 0.12 -9.27 -11.12
N LEU A 279 1.08 -8.72 -10.36
CA LEU A 279 0.80 -8.26 -9.00
C LEU A 279 0.02 -6.96 -9.08
N CYS A 280 -1.05 -6.85 -8.31
CA CYS A 280 -1.93 -5.68 -8.28
C CYS A 280 -2.13 -5.29 -6.82
N GLU A 281 -1.65 -4.11 -6.42
CA GLU A 281 -1.89 -3.57 -5.08
C GLU A 281 -2.33 -2.12 -5.11
N ASN A 282 -3.10 -1.71 -4.10
CA ASN A 282 -3.44 -0.32 -3.86
C ASN A 282 -2.37 0.36 -3.04
N LEU A 283 -2.26 1.68 -3.13
CA LEU A 283 -1.33 2.49 -2.37
C LEU A 283 -2.05 3.74 -1.89
N PHE A 284 -2.52 3.69 -0.64
CA PHE A 284 -3.17 4.81 0.04
C PHE A 284 -2.49 5.09 1.38
N PRO A 285 -2.65 6.29 1.95
CA PRO A 285 -2.34 6.53 3.35
C PRO A 285 -3.06 5.51 4.24
N GLY A 286 -2.39 4.98 5.26
CA GLY A 286 -2.96 3.93 6.10
C GLY A 286 -2.91 2.52 5.49
N ASN A 287 -2.38 2.34 4.28
CA ASN A 287 -2.13 0.99 3.74
C ASN A 287 -1.00 0.29 4.53
N GLU A 288 -1.11 -1.03 4.67
CA GLU A 288 -0.34 -1.98 5.49
C GLU A 288 1.17 -1.76 5.55
N TYR A 289 1.77 -1.09 4.57
CA TYR A 289 3.21 -0.95 4.44
C TYR A 289 3.69 0.49 4.30
N VAL A 290 2.84 1.50 4.05
CA VAL A 290 3.31 2.84 3.62
C VAL A 290 3.09 3.91 4.67
N SER A 291 2.07 3.81 5.52
CA SER A 291 1.97 4.64 6.73
C SER A 291 1.06 3.96 7.74
N SER A 292 1.45 3.85 9.01
CA SER A 292 0.47 3.47 10.02
C SER A 292 -0.51 4.63 10.15
N ALA A 293 -1.79 4.35 9.99
CA ALA A 293 -2.85 5.32 10.17
C ALA A 293 -2.72 6.02 11.54
N LEU A 294 -2.46 7.32 11.53
CA LEU A 294 -3.22 8.23 12.39
C LEU A 294 -4.24 8.88 11.47
N GLY A 295 -5.44 9.14 11.98
CA GLY A 295 -6.54 9.71 11.18
C GLY A 295 -6.20 11.08 10.59
N ASP A 296 -7.23 11.86 10.25
CA ASP A 296 -7.09 13.13 9.53
C ASP A 296 -6.38 14.27 10.31
N SER A 297 -5.53 13.97 11.29
CA SER A 297 -4.75 14.95 12.03
C SER A 297 -3.51 15.39 11.25
N ALA A 298 -3.09 16.63 11.48
CA ALA A 298 -1.83 17.19 10.96
C ALA A 298 -0.55 16.50 11.50
N ASP A 299 -0.71 15.46 12.34
CA ASP A 299 0.34 14.70 13.01
C ASP A 299 0.70 13.40 12.26
N LEU A 300 0.40 13.31 10.94
CA LEU A 300 0.71 12.13 10.11
C LEU A 300 2.20 11.79 10.21
N PRO A 301 2.59 10.74 10.96
CA PRO A 301 3.99 10.49 11.28
C PRO A 301 4.75 9.85 10.11
N ALA A 302 4.05 9.41 9.07
CA ALA A 302 4.62 8.96 7.81
C ALA A 302 3.96 9.73 6.67
N ASP A 303 4.66 10.67 6.04
CA ASP A 303 4.20 11.23 4.78
C ASP A 303 4.23 10.07 3.78
N PHE A 304 3.04 9.71 3.32
CA PHE A 304 2.74 8.63 2.39
C PHE A 304 3.72 8.50 1.20
N VAL A 305 4.42 9.59 0.90
CA VAL A 305 5.35 9.73 -0.22
C VAL A 305 6.79 9.40 0.12
N SER A 306 7.28 9.64 1.34
CA SER A 306 8.65 9.28 1.70
C SER A 306 8.85 7.76 1.67
N SER A 307 7.92 6.99 2.21
CA SER A 307 7.96 5.52 2.22
C SER A 307 7.60 4.86 0.87
N SER A 308 7.02 5.62 -0.06
CA SER A 308 6.51 5.06 -1.32
C SER A 308 7.59 4.42 -2.19
N LEU A 309 8.78 5.02 -2.32
CA LEU A 309 9.83 4.46 -3.19
C LEU A 309 10.31 3.10 -2.69
N ALA A 310 10.58 2.98 -1.39
CA ALA A 310 11.02 1.72 -0.80
C ALA A 310 9.95 0.64 -1.01
N TYR A 311 8.67 0.98 -0.80
CA TYR A 311 7.57 0.05 -1.03
C TYR A 311 7.52 -0.40 -2.47
N LEU A 312 7.54 0.54 -3.42
CA LEU A 312 7.49 0.23 -4.86
C LEU A 312 8.69 -0.62 -5.30
N GLN A 313 9.90 -0.35 -4.80
CA GLN A 313 11.08 -1.18 -5.08
C GLN A 313 10.92 -2.60 -4.55
N VAL A 314 10.40 -2.74 -3.34
CA VAL A 314 10.16 -4.03 -2.70
C VAL A 314 9.14 -4.85 -3.50
N MET A 315 8.02 -4.22 -3.86
CA MET A 315 6.97 -4.84 -4.69
C MET A 315 7.48 -5.19 -6.09
N GLN A 316 8.30 -4.33 -6.70
CA GLN A 316 8.91 -4.63 -8.00
C GLN A 316 9.84 -5.85 -7.93
N ARG A 317 10.64 -5.98 -6.86
CA ARG A 317 11.48 -7.17 -6.64
C ARG A 317 10.65 -8.44 -6.43
N ALA A 318 9.55 -8.34 -5.69
CA ALA A 318 8.59 -9.42 -5.51
C ALA A 318 8.02 -9.87 -6.86
N ALA A 319 7.54 -8.91 -7.66
CA ALA A 319 6.98 -9.13 -8.98
C ALA A 319 8.00 -9.83 -9.90
N HIS A 320 9.23 -9.31 -9.96
CA HIS A 320 10.33 -9.92 -10.72
C HIS A 320 10.62 -11.36 -10.29
N THR A 321 10.65 -11.64 -8.98
CA THR A 321 10.87 -12.99 -8.44
C THR A 321 9.77 -13.96 -8.85
N LEU A 322 8.54 -13.49 -8.98
CA LEU A 322 7.38 -14.27 -9.42
C LEU A 322 7.24 -14.33 -10.95
N GLY A 323 8.09 -13.64 -11.72
CA GLY A 323 7.97 -13.55 -13.17
C GLY A 323 6.73 -12.77 -13.64
N LYS A 324 6.19 -11.89 -12.79
CA LYS A 324 4.98 -11.09 -13.06
C LYS A 324 5.35 -9.59 -13.07
N PRO A 325 4.72 -8.74 -13.89
CA PRO A 325 4.88 -7.30 -13.75
C PRO A 325 4.07 -6.77 -12.56
N TYR A 326 4.41 -5.56 -12.11
CA TYR A 326 3.70 -4.88 -11.03
C TYR A 326 2.77 -3.78 -11.59
N TYR A 327 1.51 -3.85 -11.18
CA TYR A 327 0.44 -2.90 -11.43
C TYR A 327 0.05 -2.24 -10.10
N LEU A 328 0.08 -0.90 -10.03
CA LEU A 328 -0.49 -0.17 -8.90
C LEU A 328 -1.96 0.18 -9.20
N GLY A 329 -2.89 -0.57 -8.61
CA GLY A 329 -4.32 -0.55 -8.94
C GLY A 329 -5.01 0.77 -8.63
N SER A 330 -4.68 1.36 -7.47
CA SER A 330 -5.21 2.66 -7.05
C SER A 330 -4.20 3.39 -6.19
N PHE A 331 -4.06 4.71 -6.38
CA PHE A 331 -3.37 5.60 -5.45
C PHE A 331 -3.96 7.00 -5.49
N CYS A 332 -4.01 7.70 -4.35
CA CYS A 332 -4.25 9.14 -4.27
C CYS A 332 -4.07 9.67 -2.84
N LEU A 333 -4.25 10.99 -2.71
CA LEU A 333 -4.63 11.65 -1.48
C LEU A 333 -6.04 12.24 -1.64
N SER A 334 -6.82 12.30 -0.57
CA SER A 334 -8.04 13.10 -0.54
C SER A 334 -7.70 14.58 -0.40
N LYS A 335 -8.61 15.47 -0.80
CA LYS A 335 -8.48 16.92 -0.61
C LYS A 335 -8.23 17.30 0.85
N LYS A 336 -8.82 16.55 1.79
CA LYS A 336 -8.59 16.72 3.22
C LYS A 336 -7.14 16.42 3.61
N GLN A 337 -6.58 15.35 3.06
CA GLN A 337 -5.19 14.96 3.28
C GLN A 337 -4.20 15.94 2.64
N GLU A 338 -4.49 16.43 1.42
CA GLU A 338 -3.70 17.48 0.76
C GLU A 338 -3.63 18.75 1.62
N LEU A 339 -4.77 19.19 2.17
CA LEU A 339 -4.84 20.34 3.08
C LEU A 339 -4.04 20.10 4.37
N ALA A 340 -4.17 18.90 4.96
CA ALA A 340 -3.44 18.54 6.18
C ALA A 340 -1.91 18.55 5.97
N LEU A 341 -1.46 18.14 4.77
CA LEU A 341 -0.06 18.15 4.36
C LEU A 341 0.43 19.51 3.81
N GLN A 342 -0.47 20.50 3.70
CA GLN A 342 -0.21 21.81 3.08
C GLN A 342 0.30 21.70 1.63
N ASP A 343 -0.19 20.70 0.88
CA ASP A 343 0.29 20.36 -0.46
C ASP A 343 -0.75 20.62 -1.56
N THR A 344 -1.54 21.68 -1.43
CA THR A 344 -2.66 21.94 -2.35
C THR A 344 -2.27 22.60 -3.66
N GLU A 345 -1.17 23.36 -3.70
CA GLU A 345 -0.76 24.15 -4.87
C GLU A 345 0.35 23.49 -5.70
N ARG A 346 1.42 23.05 -5.03
CA ARG A 346 2.62 22.50 -5.71
C ARG A 346 2.57 20.99 -5.94
N GLN A 347 1.74 20.27 -5.18
CA GLN A 347 1.60 18.81 -5.27
C GLN A 347 2.96 18.08 -5.17
N ASP A 348 3.83 18.57 -4.28
CA ASP A 348 5.19 18.09 -4.07
C ASP A 348 5.22 16.58 -3.75
N ASN A 349 4.24 16.12 -2.98
CA ASN A 349 4.08 14.71 -2.61
C ASN A 349 3.70 13.88 -3.83
N LEU A 350 2.66 14.28 -4.57
CA LEU A 350 2.23 13.56 -5.76
C LEU A 350 3.34 13.48 -6.80
N HIS A 351 4.07 14.58 -7.04
CA HIS A 351 5.23 14.57 -7.95
C HIS A 351 6.33 13.59 -7.53
N ALA A 352 6.62 13.50 -6.23
CA ALA A 352 7.60 12.55 -5.74
C ALA A 352 7.12 11.09 -5.86
N LEU A 353 5.84 10.80 -5.61
CA LEU A 353 5.27 9.47 -5.84
C LEU A 353 5.29 9.09 -7.33
N LEU A 354 4.87 9.99 -8.23
CA LEU A 354 4.93 9.77 -9.68
C LEU A 354 6.37 9.53 -10.16
N SER A 355 7.34 10.26 -9.58
CA SER A 355 8.76 10.01 -9.82
C SER A 355 9.20 8.63 -9.32
N ALA A 356 8.75 8.21 -8.13
CA ALA A 356 9.06 6.89 -7.59
C ALA A 356 8.48 5.74 -8.44
N ILE A 357 7.24 5.87 -8.92
CA ILE A 357 6.59 4.95 -9.87
C ILE A 357 7.46 4.78 -11.12
N ARG A 358 7.87 5.90 -11.74
CA ARG A 358 8.73 5.88 -12.94
C ARG A 358 10.09 5.25 -12.67
N ARG A 359 10.74 5.59 -11.56
CA ARG A 359 12.09 5.10 -11.21
C ARG A 359 12.13 3.61 -10.88
N THR A 360 11.03 3.06 -10.39
CA THR A 360 10.95 1.64 -9.99
C THR A 360 10.53 0.72 -11.12
N GLY A 361 10.08 1.27 -12.26
CA GLY A 361 9.65 0.47 -13.40
C GLY A 361 8.26 -0.14 -13.23
N VAL A 362 7.43 0.42 -12.34
CA VAL A 362 5.98 0.16 -12.31
C VAL A 362 5.42 0.53 -13.68
N GLN A 363 4.85 -0.45 -14.38
CA GLN A 363 4.43 -0.26 -15.77
C GLN A 363 3.10 0.48 -15.90
N LEU A 364 2.21 0.26 -14.94
CA LEU A 364 0.89 0.88 -14.89
C LEU A 364 0.57 1.26 -13.45
N ALA A 365 0.05 2.47 -13.28
CA ALA A 365 -0.47 2.93 -11.99
C ALA A 365 -1.74 3.75 -12.23
N CYS A 366 -2.86 3.43 -11.58
CA CYS A 366 -4.11 4.16 -11.76
C CYS A 366 -4.40 5.09 -10.59
N TYR A 367 -4.69 6.36 -10.88
CA TYR A 367 -5.07 7.35 -9.87
C TYR A 367 -6.53 7.16 -9.41
N TRP A 368 -6.80 7.32 -8.12
CA TRP A 368 -8.16 7.28 -7.54
C TRP A 368 -8.65 8.69 -7.15
N ASP A 369 -9.79 9.22 -7.59
CA ASP A 369 -10.64 8.73 -8.67
C ASP A 369 -10.95 9.89 -9.61
N TRP A 370 -10.91 9.67 -10.94
CA TRP A 370 -11.20 10.73 -11.91
C TRP A 370 -12.67 11.13 -11.88
N ASN A 371 -13.56 10.13 -11.91
CA ASN A 371 -15.00 10.35 -11.95
C ASN A 371 -15.74 9.33 -11.09
N GLY A 372 -15.74 9.62 -9.79
CA GLY A 372 -16.30 8.73 -8.76
C GLY A 372 -17.71 9.04 -8.31
N GLY A 373 -18.33 10.06 -8.90
CA GLY A 373 -19.65 10.53 -8.52
C GLY A 373 -19.69 11.21 -7.14
N LYS A 374 -20.92 11.43 -6.66
CA LYS A 374 -21.19 12.15 -5.41
C LYS A 374 -20.48 11.55 -4.18
N PRO A 375 -20.46 10.23 -3.96
CA PRO A 375 -19.77 9.68 -2.77
C PRO A 375 -18.28 10.03 -2.73
N MET A 376 -17.57 9.88 -3.86
CA MET A 376 -16.13 10.23 -3.92
C MET A 376 -15.89 11.74 -3.88
N GLU A 377 -16.85 12.56 -4.30
CA GLU A 377 -16.80 14.01 -4.11
C GLU A 377 -16.91 14.40 -2.63
N GLU A 378 -17.86 13.81 -1.90
CA GLU A 378 -18.06 14.06 -0.46
C GLU A 378 -16.83 13.67 0.37
N ASP A 379 -16.15 12.57 -0.02
CA ASP A 379 -14.89 12.14 0.59
C ASP A 379 -13.66 12.94 0.12
N GLY A 380 -13.84 13.87 -0.83
CA GLY A 380 -12.77 14.70 -1.39
C GLY A 380 -11.77 13.92 -2.25
N LEU A 381 -12.15 12.76 -2.78
CA LEU A 381 -11.29 11.87 -3.58
C LEU A 381 -11.43 12.10 -5.09
N ASN A 382 -12.53 12.71 -5.54
CA ASN A 382 -12.80 12.95 -6.94
C ASN A 382 -11.78 13.92 -7.59
N LEU A 383 -11.50 13.77 -8.88
CA LEU A 383 -10.61 14.61 -9.68
C LEU A 383 -11.24 14.86 -11.06
N VAL A 384 -12.25 15.73 -11.14
CA VAL A 384 -12.87 16.10 -12.43
C VAL A 384 -12.32 17.46 -12.88
N GLU A 385 -11.64 17.48 -14.02
CA GLU A 385 -11.09 18.68 -14.64
C GLU A 385 -11.35 18.69 -16.16
N THR A 386 -12.44 19.32 -16.58
CA THR A 386 -12.86 19.43 -17.98
C THR A 386 -12.96 20.90 -18.40
N PRO A 387 -13.09 21.22 -19.71
CA PRO A 387 -13.31 22.60 -20.15
C PRO A 387 -14.57 23.25 -19.56
N ALA A 388 -15.57 22.44 -19.17
CA ALA A 388 -16.84 22.91 -18.64
C ALA A 388 -16.89 22.94 -17.10
N TYR A 389 -15.97 22.26 -16.40
CA TYR A 389 -16.02 22.13 -14.95
C TYR A 389 -14.67 21.74 -14.34
N SER A 390 -14.36 22.32 -13.18
CA SER A 390 -13.26 21.94 -12.31
C SER A 390 -13.78 21.76 -10.89
N ASN A 391 -13.33 20.70 -10.21
CA ASN A 391 -13.60 20.52 -8.77
C ASN A 391 -12.58 21.23 -7.86
N GLY A 392 -11.73 22.10 -8.43
CA GLY A 392 -10.74 22.87 -7.70
C GLY A 392 -9.48 22.09 -7.32
N ARG A 393 -9.20 20.95 -7.96
CA ARG A 393 -7.95 20.17 -7.81
C ARG A 393 -7.09 20.21 -9.09
N LYS A 394 -7.09 21.35 -9.78
CA LYS A 394 -6.34 21.54 -11.02
C LYS A 394 -4.83 21.21 -10.89
N ALA A 395 -4.22 21.51 -9.75
CA ALA A 395 -2.81 21.17 -9.51
C ALA A 395 -2.55 19.65 -9.56
N VAL A 396 -3.47 18.84 -9.02
CA VAL A 396 -3.39 17.37 -9.10
C VAL A 396 -3.51 16.91 -10.55
N TRP A 397 -4.48 17.45 -11.28
CA TRP A 397 -4.68 17.15 -12.70
C TRP A 397 -3.44 17.47 -13.54
N ASP A 398 -2.85 18.66 -13.35
CA ASP A 398 -1.66 19.10 -14.07
C ASP A 398 -0.44 18.22 -13.72
N ALA A 399 -0.32 17.79 -12.46
CA ALA A 399 0.72 16.86 -12.03
C ALA A 399 0.61 15.48 -12.71
N LEU A 400 -0.61 14.95 -12.86
CA LEU A 400 -0.84 13.66 -13.54
C LEU A 400 -0.56 13.73 -15.05
N ARG A 401 -0.86 14.85 -15.71
CA ARG A 401 -0.59 15.07 -17.15
C ARG A 401 0.90 15.33 -17.44
N GLY A 402 1.63 15.87 -16.47
CA GLY A 402 3.09 15.91 -16.49
C GLY A 402 3.71 17.04 -17.30
N GLU A 403 3.38 18.31 -17.01
CA GLU A 403 4.22 19.45 -17.40
C GLU A 403 5.39 19.71 -16.42
N ASP A 404 5.31 19.25 -15.16
CA ASP A 404 6.33 19.51 -14.11
C ASP A 404 7.35 18.38 -13.90
N ALA A 405 7.61 17.57 -14.93
CA ALA A 405 8.56 16.45 -14.85
C ALA A 405 10.04 16.87 -15.03
N THR A 406 10.49 17.91 -14.34
CA THR A 406 11.92 18.18 -14.16
C THR A 406 12.23 18.50 -12.71
N ARG A 407 12.16 17.49 -11.84
CA ARG A 407 12.87 17.54 -10.55
C ARG A 407 14.18 16.77 -10.67
N PRO A 408 15.27 17.24 -10.05
CA PRO A 408 16.52 16.49 -10.00
C PRO A 408 16.27 15.07 -9.52
N ALA A 409 16.90 14.10 -10.17
CA ALA A 409 16.92 12.74 -9.66
C ALA A 409 17.37 12.77 -8.19
N PRO A 410 16.68 12.06 -7.27
CA PRO A 410 17.19 11.90 -5.93
C PRO A 410 18.59 11.27 -5.99
N PRO A 411 19.44 11.52 -4.98
CA PRO A 411 20.77 10.93 -4.90
C PRO A 411 20.73 9.42 -5.15
N THR A 412 21.81 8.88 -5.70
CA THR A 412 21.91 7.43 -5.92
C THR A 412 21.79 6.73 -4.56
N PRO A 413 20.94 5.70 -4.42
CA PRO A 413 20.85 4.92 -3.18
C PRO A 413 22.24 4.42 -2.79
N CYS A 414 22.64 4.63 -1.53
CA CYS A 414 24.05 4.47 -1.13
C CYS A 414 24.33 3.26 -0.24
N PHE A 415 23.34 2.40 0.06
CA PHE A 415 23.49 1.43 1.13
C PHE A 415 23.82 0.00 0.68
N GLY A 416 25.01 -0.43 1.10
CA GLY A 416 25.33 -1.78 1.57
C GLY A 416 26.14 -1.63 2.87
N VAL A 417 25.83 -2.39 3.92
CA VAL A 417 26.62 -2.36 5.16
C VAL A 417 27.98 -2.99 4.86
N THR A 418 29.08 -2.25 5.03
CA THR A 418 30.43 -2.75 4.70
C THR A 418 31.27 -3.10 5.94
N LYS A 419 30.97 -2.49 7.09
CA LYS A 419 31.67 -2.71 8.37
C LYS A 419 30.70 -2.61 9.55
N THR A 420 30.92 -3.44 10.57
CA THR A 420 30.02 -3.55 11.73
C THR A 420 30.77 -3.81 13.03
N LEU A 421 30.16 -3.39 14.13
CA LEU A 421 30.55 -3.72 15.49
C LEU A 421 29.71 -4.90 15.99
N GLN A 422 30.37 -6.00 16.34
CA GLN A 422 29.78 -7.11 17.09
C GLN A 422 30.14 -6.98 18.57
N PHE A 423 29.16 -7.14 19.48
CA PHE A 423 29.39 -6.97 20.91
C PHE A 423 28.60 -7.97 21.78
N GLN A 424 29.21 -8.36 22.91
CA GLN A 424 28.62 -9.11 24.02
C GLN A 424 29.34 -8.73 25.35
N PRO A 425 28.72 -8.11 26.38
CA PRO A 425 27.36 -7.58 26.49
C PRO A 425 27.26 -6.04 26.50
N GLY A 426 26.21 -5.48 25.89
CA GLY A 426 25.81 -4.07 25.99
C GLY A 426 26.77 -3.03 25.38
N LEU A 427 26.24 -2.10 24.58
CA LEU A 427 26.89 -0.87 24.14
C LEU A 427 26.28 0.31 24.89
N MET A 428 27.11 1.13 25.53
CA MET A 428 26.67 2.32 26.25
C MET A 428 27.00 3.56 25.43
N LEU A 429 25.97 4.28 25.02
CA LEU A 429 26.07 5.54 24.28
C LEU A 429 25.70 6.68 25.23
N THR A 430 26.61 7.63 25.41
CA THR A 430 26.33 8.78 26.26
C THR A 430 25.39 9.72 25.51
N VAL A 431 24.25 10.08 26.11
CA VAL A 431 23.40 11.16 25.56
C VAL A 431 23.98 12.50 25.99
N PRO A 432 24.17 13.48 25.08
CA PRO A 432 24.74 14.77 25.43
C PRO A 432 23.99 15.48 26.56
N SER A 433 24.76 16.06 27.48
CA SER A 433 24.28 16.96 28.51
C SER A 433 24.12 18.37 27.94
N SER A 434 22.94 18.75 27.48
CA SER A 434 22.66 20.18 27.28
C SER A 434 21.25 20.54 27.72
N VAL A 435 21.05 21.79 28.14
CA VAL A 435 19.76 22.37 28.57
C VAL A 435 18.68 22.26 27.47
N ARG A 436 19.06 21.97 26.21
CA ARG A 436 18.14 21.71 25.09
C ARG A 436 17.50 20.30 25.13
N TYR A 437 18.03 19.40 25.95
CA TYR A 437 17.54 18.01 26.15
C TYR A 437 16.55 17.86 27.31
N GLU A 438 16.16 18.96 27.95
CA GLU A 438 14.98 18.99 28.82
C GLU A 438 13.67 18.86 28.00
N SER A 439 13.79 18.86 26.67
CA SER A 439 12.75 18.46 25.73
C SER A 439 12.55 16.94 25.75
N ALA A 440 11.30 16.53 25.83
CA ALA A 440 10.84 15.14 25.77
C ALA A 440 10.74 14.59 24.32
N ASP A 441 11.14 15.39 23.32
CA ASP A 441 11.18 15.03 21.89
C ASP A 441 12.59 14.56 21.48
N PHE A 442 12.72 13.35 20.92
CA PHE A 442 13.98 12.89 20.32
C PHE A 442 13.75 11.80 19.26
N SER A 443 14.79 11.48 18.49
CA SER A 443 14.78 10.32 17.60
C SER A 443 16.09 9.55 17.65
N LEU A 444 16.00 8.23 17.48
CA LEU A 444 17.12 7.31 17.49
C LEU A 444 17.07 6.45 16.23
N SER A 445 18.05 6.59 15.34
CA SER A 445 18.17 5.78 14.12
C SER A 445 19.39 4.87 14.19
N TYR A 446 19.26 3.62 13.76
CA TYR A 446 20.35 2.65 13.80
C TYR A 446 20.13 1.49 12.81
N CYS A 447 21.21 0.81 12.44
CA CYS A 447 21.15 -0.43 11.65
C CYS A 447 21.64 -1.61 12.48
N ILE A 448 20.87 -2.69 12.53
CA ILE A 448 21.06 -3.78 13.48
C ILE A 448 20.87 -5.14 12.82
N ARG A 449 21.70 -6.10 13.20
CA ARG A 449 21.56 -7.52 12.86
C ARG A 449 21.82 -8.36 14.08
N GLN A 450 20.93 -9.31 14.34
CA GLN A 450 21.06 -10.20 15.47
C GLN A 450 21.40 -11.61 14.98
N GLN A 451 22.39 -12.27 15.58
CA GLN A 451 22.67 -13.66 15.27
C GLN A 451 21.60 -14.60 15.86
N ALA A 452 21.43 -15.78 15.23
CA ALA A 452 20.53 -16.81 15.72
C ALA A 452 20.98 -17.36 17.09
N PHE A 453 20.04 -17.59 18.02
CA PHE A 453 20.31 -18.20 19.33
C PHE A 453 19.17 -19.11 19.79
N SER A 454 19.44 -19.98 20.78
CA SER A 454 18.61 -21.15 21.10
C SER A 454 17.78 -21.10 22.39
N SER A 455 17.76 -20.02 23.18
CA SER A 455 16.96 -19.97 24.43
C SER A 455 16.24 -18.64 24.67
N THR A 456 14.91 -18.68 24.77
CA THR A 456 14.04 -17.50 24.94
C THR A 456 13.32 -17.41 26.29
N VAL A 457 13.53 -18.34 27.22
CA VAL A 457 12.64 -18.46 28.40
C VAL A 457 13.29 -17.84 29.65
N GLY A 458 12.72 -16.73 30.14
CA GLY A 458 12.83 -16.30 31.55
C GLY A 458 13.62 -15.03 31.88
N GLN A 459 14.34 -14.40 30.95
CA GLN A 459 15.29 -13.31 31.27
C GLN A 459 14.66 -11.90 31.35
N ALA A 460 13.46 -11.70 30.78
CA ALA A 460 12.88 -10.36 30.64
C ALA A 460 12.44 -9.70 31.96
N GLN A 461 11.82 -10.46 32.87
CA GLN A 461 11.36 -9.91 34.16
C GLN A 461 12.53 -9.59 35.10
N ALA A 462 13.60 -10.38 35.06
CA ALA A 462 14.82 -10.12 35.82
C ALA A 462 15.51 -8.83 35.34
N PHE A 463 15.65 -8.64 34.03
CA PHE A 463 16.20 -7.39 33.49
C PHE A 463 15.37 -6.16 33.90
N VAL A 464 14.05 -6.21 33.69
CA VAL A 464 13.16 -5.10 34.05
C VAL A 464 13.25 -4.77 35.54
N ALA A 465 13.31 -5.78 36.42
CA ALA A 465 13.52 -5.59 37.85
C ALA A 465 14.90 -4.97 38.17
N HIS A 466 15.97 -5.35 37.45
CA HIS A 466 17.33 -4.83 37.65
C HIS A 466 17.57 -3.43 37.08
N GLN A 467 16.69 -2.92 36.22
CA GLN A 467 16.76 -1.54 35.71
C GLN A 467 15.76 -0.58 36.39
N ALA A 468 14.93 -1.06 37.32
CA ALA A 468 13.88 -0.27 37.97
C ALA A 468 14.42 1.01 38.66
N ASP A 469 15.66 0.99 39.13
CA ASP A 469 16.31 2.13 39.80
C ASP A 469 17.21 2.97 38.87
N LYS A 470 17.31 2.61 37.58
CA LYS A 470 18.19 3.31 36.63
C LYS A 470 17.41 4.36 35.82
N LYS A 471 18.09 5.45 35.49
CA LYS A 471 17.61 6.47 34.54
C LYS A 471 18.26 6.17 33.20
N GLY A 472 17.46 6.06 32.13
CA GLY A 472 18.00 5.56 30.86
C GLY A 472 16.97 5.41 29.75
N TRP A 473 17.45 5.49 28.51
CA TRP A 473 16.84 4.76 27.40
C TRP A 473 17.57 3.45 27.25
N ALA A 474 16.87 2.35 26.98
CA ALA A 474 17.54 1.19 26.44
C ALA A 474 16.77 0.53 25.32
N LEU A 475 17.57 0.10 24.36
CA LEU A 475 17.19 -0.82 23.33
C LEU A 475 17.56 -2.23 23.80
N PHE A 476 16.60 -3.06 24.18
CA PHE A 476 16.86 -4.42 24.66
C PHE A 476 15.92 -5.43 24.02
N LYS A 477 16.05 -6.70 24.42
CA LYS A 477 15.28 -7.80 23.85
C LYS A 477 14.45 -8.54 24.89
N GLN A 478 13.20 -8.85 24.57
CA GLN A 478 12.31 -9.72 25.36
C GLN A 478 11.51 -10.63 24.42
N ASP A 479 11.49 -11.95 24.66
CA ASP A 479 10.70 -12.94 23.88
C ASP A 479 10.85 -12.84 22.36
N ILE A 480 12.11 -12.65 22.00
CA ILE A 480 12.65 -12.32 20.69
C ILE A 480 12.46 -10.94 20.09
N LYS A 481 11.66 -10.10 20.75
CA LYS A 481 11.31 -8.76 20.30
C LYS A 481 12.33 -7.74 20.75
N THR A 482 12.76 -6.84 19.89
CA THR A 482 13.59 -5.69 20.27
C THR A 482 12.71 -4.53 20.71
N PHE A 483 12.96 -3.92 21.88
CA PHE A 483 12.18 -2.84 22.47
C PHE A 483 13.05 -1.61 22.75
N LEU A 484 12.52 -0.43 22.45
CA LEU A 484 12.93 0.79 23.12
C LEU A 484 12.07 0.97 24.37
N SER A 485 12.70 1.05 25.54
CA SER A 485 12.03 1.46 26.78
C SER A 485 12.81 2.56 27.49
N MET A 486 12.11 3.24 28.39
CA MET A 486 12.66 4.25 29.28
C MET A 486 12.34 3.90 30.74
N TRP A 487 13.28 4.22 31.65
CA TRP A 487 13.14 4.04 33.10
C TRP A 487 13.37 5.35 33.87
N ASN A 488 12.63 5.56 34.96
CA ASN A 488 12.79 6.70 35.87
C ASN A 488 12.67 6.30 37.35
N SER A 489 13.12 7.19 38.25
CA SER A 489 13.20 6.96 39.71
C SER A 489 11.93 7.32 40.50
N VAL A 490 10.82 7.70 39.85
CA VAL A 490 9.59 8.22 40.52
C VAL A 490 8.40 7.29 40.32
N GLY A 491 8.55 6.25 39.49
CA GLY A 491 7.56 5.21 39.25
C GLY A 491 7.64 4.71 37.80
N THR A 492 7.45 3.41 37.59
CA THR A 492 7.47 2.75 36.28
C THR A 492 6.31 3.23 35.40
N GLY A 493 6.42 4.40 34.77
CA GLY A 493 5.69 4.66 33.53
C GLY A 493 6.47 4.00 32.40
N VAL A 494 6.12 2.76 32.07
CA VAL A 494 6.77 2.03 30.97
C VAL A 494 5.97 2.33 29.70
N ASN A 495 6.58 3.07 28.77
CA ASN A 495 6.13 3.04 27.39
C ASN A 495 7.18 2.27 26.58
N SER A 496 6.84 1.03 26.23
CA SER A 496 7.73 0.10 25.54
C SER A 496 7.15 -0.24 24.19
N HIS A 497 7.91 0.02 23.12
CA HIS A 497 7.51 -0.39 21.78
C HIS A 497 8.60 -1.20 21.13
N GLY A 498 8.23 -2.42 20.76
CA GLY A 498 9.11 -3.34 20.11
C GLY A 498 8.54 -3.94 18.85
N HIS A 499 9.43 -4.47 18.03
CA HIS A 499 9.08 -5.25 16.86
C HIS A 499 9.07 -6.76 17.18
N GLY A 500 8.16 -7.52 16.54
CA GLY A 500 7.81 -8.90 16.93
C GLY A 500 8.63 -10.01 16.27
N LEU A 501 8.30 -11.28 16.59
CA LEU A 501 8.86 -12.52 15.98
C LEU A 501 8.93 -12.48 14.45
N GLN A 502 7.98 -11.81 13.81
CA GLN A 502 7.86 -11.74 12.36
C GLN A 502 8.77 -10.67 11.72
N VAL A 503 9.24 -9.70 12.52
CA VAL A 503 10.14 -8.61 12.09
C VAL A 503 11.58 -8.92 12.49
N ASP A 504 11.82 -9.44 13.70
CA ASP A 504 13.12 -9.87 14.21
C ASP A 504 13.59 -11.20 13.60
N ILE A 505 13.94 -11.17 12.31
CA ILE A 505 14.53 -12.32 11.61
C ILE A 505 16.02 -12.42 11.96
N ALA A 506 16.41 -13.56 12.56
CA ALA A 506 17.80 -13.82 12.86
C ALA A 506 18.68 -13.76 11.59
N ASN A 507 19.89 -13.24 11.77
CA ASN A 507 20.90 -13.05 10.74
C ASN A 507 20.52 -12.06 9.62
N ARG A 508 19.47 -11.26 9.79
CA ARG A 508 19.11 -10.18 8.86
C ARG A 508 19.48 -8.80 9.41
N TRP A 509 19.85 -7.89 8.51
CA TRP A 509 19.99 -6.46 8.80
C TRP A 509 18.64 -5.77 8.72
N PHE A 510 18.38 -4.94 9.71
CA PHE A 510 17.25 -4.04 9.79
C PHE A 510 17.75 -2.63 10.02
N ARG A 511 17.16 -1.66 9.33
CA ARG A 511 17.25 -0.27 9.78
C ARG A 511 16.07 0.01 10.68
N CYS A 512 16.33 0.60 11.83
CA CYS A 512 15.29 1.01 12.75
C CYS A 512 15.43 2.49 13.08
N THR A 513 14.31 3.20 13.13
CA THR A 513 14.26 4.55 13.69
C THR A 513 13.14 4.62 14.70
N TYR A 514 13.45 5.01 15.93
CA TYR A 514 12.45 5.43 16.90
C TYR A 514 12.30 6.94 16.88
N THR A 515 11.07 7.43 16.92
CA THR A 515 10.79 8.85 17.18
C THR A 515 9.90 8.94 18.41
N VAL A 516 10.25 9.79 19.35
CA VAL A 516 9.51 9.96 20.61
C VAL A 516 9.06 11.40 20.71
N LYS A 517 7.75 11.59 20.86
CA LYS A 517 7.13 12.89 21.12
C LYS A 517 7.05 13.16 22.62
N HIS A 518 6.97 14.44 22.97
CA HIS A 518 6.92 14.93 24.34
C HIS A 518 5.68 14.44 25.07
N ASP A 519 4.59 14.18 24.35
CA ASP A 519 3.36 13.56 24.87
C ASP A 519 3.51 12.05 25.17
N GLY A 520 4.73 11.53 25.08
CA GLY A 520 5.09 10.15 25.32
C GLY A 520 4.81 9.22 24.15
N SER A 521 4.32 9.72 23.00
CA SER A 521 4.07 8.87 21.83
C SER A 521 5.38 8.39 21.21
N ILE A 522 5.52 7.07 21.04
CA ILE A 522 6.69 6.44 20.41
C ILE A 522 6.24 5.87 19.07
N SER A 523 6.95 6.22 18.01
CA SER A 523 6.80 5.62 16.68
C SER A 523 8.05 4.83 16.34
N LEU A 524 7.88 3.67 15.72
CA LEU A 524 8.96 2.80 15.26
C LEU A 524 8.88 2.62 13.75
N TYR A 525 9.93 3.02 13.05
CA TYR A 525 10.15 2.75 11.64
C TYR A 525 11.13 1.59 11.49
N VAL A 526 10.82 0.62 10.63
CA VAL A 526 11.73 -0.47 10.25
C VAL A 526 11.84 -0.52 8.74
N ASP A 527 13.08 -0.49 8.23
CA ASP A 527 13.40 -0.36 6.81
C ASP A 527 12.64 0.84 6.15
N ASP A 528 12.59 1.97 6.86
CA ASP A 528 11.84 3.22 6.56
C ASP A 528 10.32 3.18 6.74
N PHE A 529 9.75 2.02 7.09
CA PHE A 529 8.32 1.88 7.21
C PHE A 529 7.86 2.00 8.65
N LEU A 530 6.86 2.85 8.89
CA LEU A 530 6.24 2.97 10.20
C LEU A 530 5.55 1.67 10.59
N MET A 531 6.16 0.89 11.47
CA MET A 531 5.69 -0.43 11.91
C MET A 531 4.74 -0.35 13.09
N TYR A 532 4.94 0.62 13.97
CA TYR A 532 4.18 0.72 15.21
C TYR A 532 4.13 2.17 15.68
N GLN A 533 3.02 2.56 16.31
CA GLN A 533 2.91 3.78 17.08
C GLN A 533 2.14 3.56 18.38
N SER A 534 2.64 4.15 19.45
CA SER A 534 2.02 4.04 20.77
C SER A 534 0.87 5.01 20.97
N ASN A 535 0.03 4.69 21.95
CA ASN A 535 -0.81 5.71 22.56
C ASN A 535 0.05 6.76 23.26
N LYS A 536 -0.50 7.96 23.43
CA LYS A 536 0.08 9.00 24.29
C LYS A 536 0.20 8.45 25.70
N MET A 537 1.27 8.80 26.39
CA MET A 537 1.34 8.43 27.79
C MET A 537 0.55 9.41 28.66
N THR A 538 0.16 8.96 29.86
CA THR A 538 -0.56 9.78 30.82
C THR A 538 0.26 10.96 31.37
N ASN A 539 1.59 10.83 31.48
CA ASN A 539 2.48 11.90 31.95
C ASN A 539 3.68 12.06 30.99
N PRO A 540 3.92 13.24 30.41
CA PRO A 540 5.09 13.48 29.55
C PRO A 540 6.39 13.35 30.36
N PHE A 541 7.38 12.61 29.83
CA PHE A 541 8.65 12.38 30.51
C PHE A 541 9.73 13.36 30.08
N VAL A 542 10.46 13.92 31.04
CA VAL A 542 11.61 14.80 30.77
C VAL A 542 12.91 14.01 30.94
N GLN A 543 13.76 13.97 29.91
CA GLN A 543 15.06 13.32 29.98
C GLN A 543 15.99 14.12 30.91
N ALA A 544 16.65 13.44 31.86
CA ALA A 544 17.64 14.08 32.72
C ALA A 544 19.01 14.12 32.02
N ALA A 545 19.72 15.25 32.10
CA ALA A 545 21.06 15.40 31.53
C ALA A 545 22.03 14.29 32.01
N GLY A 546 22.85 13.75 31.10
CA GLY A 546 23.85 12.71 31.41
C GLY A 546 23.32 11.27 31.48
N THR A 547 22.05 11.06 31.12
CA THR A 547 21.42 9.74 31.09
C THR A 547 21.94 8.90 29.90
N PRO A 548 22.46 7.68 30.09
CA PRO A 548 22.94 6.85 28.98
C PRO A 548 21.80 6.28 28.12
N LEU A 549 22.04 6.13 26.82
CA LEU A 549 21.32 5.23 25.94
C LEU A 549 22.08 3.88 25.95
N VAL A 550 21.43 2.83 26.43
CA VAL A 550 22.00 1.49 26.49
C VAL A 550 21.46 0.67 25.32
N ILE A 551 22.32 0.11 24.49
CA ILE A 551 21.92 -0.83 23.44
C ILE A 551 22.37 -2.23 23.82
N GLY A 552 21.43 -3.17 23.94
CA GLY A 552 21.64 -4.51 24.46
C GLY A 552 21.46 -4.60 25.99
N HIS A 553 21.79 -5.77 26.54
CA HIS A 553 21.64 -6.09 27.96
C HIS A 553 23.02 -6.16 28.64
N PRO A 554 23.25 -5.53 29.81
CA PRO A 554 24.42 -5.82 30.64
C PRO A 554 24.23 -7.21 31.28
N VAL A 555 24.92 -8.21 30.74
CA VAL A 555 24.79 -9.62 31.18
C VAL A 555 25.27 -9.77 32.61
N HIS A 556 24.42 -10.37 33.46
CA HIS A 556 24.86 -10.96 34.72
C HIS A 556 25.51 -12.32 34.41
N ALA A 557 26.62 -12.66 35.08
CA ALA A 557 27.47 -13.82 34.78
C ALA A 557 26.78 -15.21 34.72
N LEU A 558 25.49 -15.31 35.04
CA LEU A 558 24.70 -16.55 35.02
C LEU A 558 23.90 -16.76 33.72
N GLU A 559 23.87 -15.80 32.79
CA GLU A 559 23.12 -15.90 31.54
C GLU A 559 24.01 -16.44 30.41
N GLN A 560 24.31 -17.74 30.44
CA GLN A 560 25.06 -18.40 29.35
C GLN A 560 24.26 -18.35 28.04
N GLY A 561 24.83 -17.74 26.98
CA GLY A 561 24.28 -17.77 25.61
C GLY A 561 23.65 -16.48 25.08
N ALA A 562 24.05 -15.30 25.54
CA ALA A 562 23.51 -14.02 25.07
C ALA A 562 23.61 -13.86 23.53
N PRO A 563 22.58 -13.31 22.84
CA PRO A 563 22.66 -13.02 21.40
C PRO A 563 23.85 -12.13 21.07
N ALA A 564 24.59 -12.48 20.01
CA ALA A 564 25.53 -11.54 19.39
C ALA A 564 24.74 -10.54 18.53
N TRP A 565 24.92 -9.26 18.83
CA TRP A 565 24.36 -8.17 18.04
C TRP A 565 25.46 -7.58 17.18
N GLN A 566 25.12 -7.25 15.94
CA GLN A 566 25.93 -6.48 15.01
C GLN A 566 25.23 -5.14 14.76
N LEU A 567 25.97 -4.05 14.85
CA LEU A 567 25.49 -2.68 14.61
C LEU A 567 26.43 -1.97 13.63
N SER A 568 25.90 -1.13 12.74
CA SER A 568 26.72 -0.44 11.73
C SER A 568 26.66 1.09 11.74
N ASP A 569 25.70 1.69 12.46
CA ASP A 569 25.56 3.14 12.65
C ASP A 569 24.51 3.37 13.75
N VAL A 570 24.72 4.36 14.61
CA VAL A 570 23.73 4.84 15.57
C VAL A 570 23.71 6.36 15.56
N ILE A 571 22.53 6.94 15.43
CA ILE A 571 22.33 8.38 15.32
C ILE A 571 21.24 8.82 16.28
N LEU A 572 21.54 9.86 17.04
CA LEU A 572 20.63 10.52 17.95
C LEU A 572 20.30 11.92 17.45
N TYR A 573 19.02 12.28 17.57
CA TYR A 573 18.45 13.60 17.23
C TYR A 573 17.74 14.17 18.45
N ASP A 574 17.88 15.47 18.72
CA ASP A 574 17.22 16.22 19.81
C ASP A 574 15.81 16.69 19.44
N ARG A 575 15.19 15.98 18.49
CA ARG A 575 13.89 16.30 17.90
C ARG A 575 13.26 15.05 17.33
N VAL A 576 11.95 15.14 17.09
CA VAL A 576 11.22 14.17 16.27
C VAL A 576 11.63 14.36 14.81
N LEU A 577 12.19 13.31 14.22
CA LEU A 577 12.42 13.28 12.78
C LEU A 577 11.09 13.24 12.05
N THR A 578 11.00 14.00 10.97
CA THR A 578 9.93 13.78 10.01
C THR A 578 10.17 12.45 9.29
N PRO A 579 9.11 11.77 8.83
CA PRO A 579 9.25 10.55 8.03
C PRO A 579 10.09 10.70 6.78
N LYS A 580 10.00 11.84 6.09
CA LYS A 580 10.93 12.21 5.03
C LYS A 580 12.39 12.13 5.47
N GLU A 581 12.73 12.60 6.66
CA GLU A 581 14.10 12.54 7.17
C GLU A 581 14.52 11.14 7.59
N VAL A 582 13.59 10.33 8.13
CA VAL A 582 13.83 8.89 8.39
C VAL A 582 14.20 8.18 7.09
N TYR A 583 13.43 8.43 6.03
CA TYR A 583 13.65 7.88 4.70
C TYR A 583 14.94 8.42 4.05
N ASP A 584 15.20 9.73 4.11
CA ASP A 584 16.40 10.35 3.52
C ASP A 584 17.67 9.82 4.19
N TYR A 585 17.64 9.60 5.51
CA TYR A 585 18.69 8.86 6.21
C TYR A 585 18.81 7.46 5.64
N GLY A 586 17.70 6.73 5.62
CA GLY A 586 17.69 5.34 5.24
C GLY A 586 18.12 5.05 3.81
N GLN A 587 17.69 5.83 2.83
CA GLN A 587 17.98 5.55 1.43
C GLN A 587 19.25 6.22 0.93
N TYR A 588 19.54 7.41 1.43
CA TYR A 588 20.59 8.28 0.89
C TYR A 588 21.71 8.56 1.89
N GLY A 589 21.61 8.10 3.13
CA GLY A 589 22.63 8.31 4.15
C GLY A 589 22.66 9.75 4.65
N ILE A 590 21.62 10.53 4.36
CA ILE A 590 21.56 11.95 4.67
C ILE A 590 21.24 12.11 6.15
N VAL A 591 22.20 12.63 6.91
CA VAL A 591 22.08 12.85 8.35
C VAL A 591 22.09 14.35 8.63
N ASN A 592 20.92 14.90 8.93
CA ASN A 592 20.76 16.34 9.17
C ASN A 592 20.67 16.66 10.66
N ARG A 593 21.65 17.46 11.13
CA ARG A 593 21.72 17.99 12.50
C ARG A 593 21.61 16.87 13.57
N PRO A 594 22.47 15.82 13.51
CA PRO A 594 22.54 14.87 14.59
C PRO A 594 23.19 15.54 15.81
N VAL A 595 22.87 14.99 16.97
CA VAL A 595 23.41 15.42 18.28
C VAL A 595 24.21 14.30 18.94
N GLY A 596 24.13 13.09 18.38
CA GLY A 596 25.11 12.01 18.55
C GLY A 596 25.16 11.20 17.27
N ARG A 597 26.35 10.82 16.80
CA ARG A 597 26.51 9.92 15.65
C ARG A 597 27.72 9.02 15.82
N TRP A 598 27.45 7.75 16.06
CA TRP A 598 28.46 6.69 16.16
C TRP A 598 28.41 5.83 14.91
N LYS A 599 29.40 5.98 14.04
CA LYS A 599 29.48 5.20 12.78
C LYS A 599 29.85 3.73 13.00
N LEU A 600 30.33 3.38 14.20
CA LEU A 600 30.68 2.01 14.61
C LEU A 600 31.57 1.27 13.59
N ASP A 601 32.42 2.02 12.89
CA ASP A 601 33.26 1.60 11.75
C ASP A 601 34.70 1.23 12.15
N GLY A 602 34.93 1.03 13.45
CA GLY A 602 36.26 0.86 14.04
C GLY A 602 36.51 1.76 15.24
N ASN A 603 35.71 2.81 15.42
CA ASN A 603 35.83 3.74 16.53
C ASN A 603 34.48 3.94 17.24
N LEU A 604 34.53 4.12 18.57
CA LEU A 604 33.40 4.50 19.41
C LEU A 604 33.24 6.02 19.52
N GLU A 605 33.95 6.79 18.69
CA GLU A 605 33.87 8.24 18.67
C GLU A 605 32.52 8.76 18.13
N ASP A 606 32.08 9.86 18.75
CA ASP A 606 30.95 10.63 18.27
C ASP A 606 31.40 11.60 17.16
N SER A 607 30.86 11.40 15.97
CA SER A 607 31.14 12.20 14.77
C SER A 607 30.19 13.39 14.59
N SER A 608 29.23 13.61 15.51
CA SER A 608 28.30 14.74 15.44
C SER A 608 28.93 16.08 15.88
N GLY A 609 30.12 16.05 16.50
CA GLY A 609 30.82 17.23 16.99
C GLY A 609 30.50 17.61 18.45
N PHE A 610 29.72 16.80 19.16
CA PHE A 610 29.33 17.04 20.56
C PHE A 610 30.16 16.25 21.58
N GLY A 611 31.08 15.38 21.14
CA GLY A 611 32.02 14.67 22.02
C GLY A 611 31.39 13.55 22.86
N ASN A 612 30.25 13.01 22.43
CA ASN A 612 29.51 11.98 23.16
C ASN A 612 30.05 10.58 22.91
N HIS A 613 31.32 10.33 23.20
CA HIS A 613 31.95 9.04 22.89
C HIS A 613 31.22 7.86 23.55
N ALA A 614 31.09 6.77 22.81
CA ALA A 614 30.52 5.53 23.28
C ALA A 614 31.52 4.75 24.14
N SER A 615 30.99 3.88 25.01
CA SER A 615 31.76 2.96 25.83
C SER A 615 31.08 1.60 25.89
N THR A 616 31.80 0.57 26.33
CA THR A 616 31.19 -0.74 26.61
C THR A 616 31.86 -1.38 27.82
N PRO A 617 31.10 -2.10 28.66
CA PRO A 617 31.65 -2.96 29.69
C PRO A 617 32.15 -4.33 29.17
N GLY A 618 31.97 -4.64 27.88
CA GLY A 618 32.19 -5.97 27.27
C GLY A 618 33.29 -6.08 26.20
N GLN A 619 33.45 -7.29 25.64
CA GLN A 619 34.37 -7.53 24.52
C GLN A 619 33.74 -7.04 23.20
N LEU A 620 34.48 -6.21 22.46
CA LEU A 620 34.12 -5.75 21.12
C LEU A 620 34.87 -6.56 20.06
N VAL A 621 34.15 -6.98 19.03
CA VAL A 621 34.73 -7.63 17.85
C VAL A 621 34.26 -6.89 16.62
N TYR A 622 35.20 -6.37 15.83
CA TYR A 622 34.89 -5.75 14.54
C TYR A 622 34.77 -6.82 13.47
N VAL A 623 33.72 -6.75 12.66
CA VAL A 623 33.44 -7.75 11.63
C VAL A 623 33.20 -7.04 10.30
N ASN A 624 33.94 -7.47 9.27
CA ASN A 624 33.65 -7.07 7.90
C ASN A 624 32.39 -7.79 7.42
N VAL A 625 31.51 -7.06 6.74
CA VAL A 625 30.30 -7.64 6.15
C VAL A 625 30.63 -7.98 4.70
N GLY A 626 30.52 -9.27 4.36
CA GLY A 626 30.68 -9.78 3.00
C GLY A 626 29.38 -9.75 2.22
#